data_AF-A0A380DIL0-F1
#
_entry.id   AF-A0A380DIL0-F1
#
_cell.length_a   1.000
_cell.length_b   1.000
_cell.length_c   1.000
_cell.angle_alpha   90.00
_cell.angle_beta   90.00
_cell.angle_gamma   90.00
#
_symmetry.space_group_name_H-M   'P 1'
#
loop_
_entity.id
_entity.type
_entity.pdbx_description
1 polymer ?
#
loop_
_entity_poly.entity_id
_entity_poly.type
_entity_poly.pdbx_seq_one_letter_code
_entity_poly.pdbx_strand_id
1 'polypeptide(L)'
;MQSSKWNAMSLLMDDKTKQAEVLRTAIDEADAIVIGIGAGMSASDGFTYVGERFTENFPDFIEKYRFFDMLQASLHPYGSWQEYWAFESRFITLNYLDQPVGQSYLAIKILSGR
;
A
#
# COMPACT_ATOMS: atom_id res chain seq x y z
N MET A 1 7.65 -20.23 33.58
CA MET A 1 7.26 -19.37 32.43
C MET A 1 5.98 -19.95 31.87
N GLN A 2 4.92 -19.15 31.77
CA GLN A 2 3.62 -19.62 31.28
C GLN A 2 3.75 -19.87 29.76
N SER A 3 3.44 -21.09 29.31
CA SER A 3 3.43 -21.45 27.90
C SER A 3 2.43 -20.54 27.17
N SER A 4 2.87 -19.85 26.13
CA SER A 4 1.98 -19.12 25.22
C SER A 4 0.91 -20.07 24.67
N LYS A 5 -0.34 -19.60 24.55
CA LYS A 5 -1.40 -20.31 23.81
C LYS A 5 -1.09 -20.42 22.31
N TRP A 6 -0.25 -19.51 21.80
CA TRP A 6 0.10 -19.36 20.38
C TRP A 6 1.47 -19.95 20.09
N ASN A 7 1.56 -20.89 19.13
CA ASN A 7 2.85 -21.38 18.64
C ASN A 7 3.56 -20.28 17.84
N ALA A 8 2.81 -19.38 17.19
CA ALA A 8 3.39 -18.23 16.49
C ALA A 8 4.28 -17.36 17.40
N MET A 9 3.92 -17.19 18.67
CA MET A 9 4.72 -16.42 19.63
C MET A 9 6.00 -17.14 20.04
N SER A 10 5.98 -18.47 20.10
CA SER A 10 7.19 -19.25 20.35
C SER A 10 8.15 -19.16 19.17
N LEU A 11 7.61 -19.22 17.94
CA LEU A 11 8.37 -19.06 16.70
C LEU A 11 9.01 -17.67 16.56
N LEU A 12 8.31 -16.62 17.02
CA LEU A 12 8.82 -15.25 17.01
C LEU A 12 10.07 -15.05 17.88
N MET A 13 10.23 -15.86 18.93
CA MET A 13 11.36 -15.76 19.87
C MET A 13 12.60 -16.52 19.38
N ASP A 14 12.52 -17.25 18.28
CA ASP A 14 13.66 -17.94 17.66
C ASP A 14 14.21 -17.11 16.50
N ASP A 15 15.44 -16.61 16.66
CA ASP A 15 16.15 -15.78 15.68
C ASP A 15 16.36 -16.47 14.32
N LYS A 16 16.19 -17.80 14.24
CA LYS A 16 16.30 -18.56 12.98
C LYS A 16 14.99 -18.60 12.21
N THR A 17 13.87 -18.25 12.83
CA THR A 17 12.56 -18.30 12.20
C THR A 17 12.38 -17.15 11.21
N LYS A 18 11.82 -17.45 10.04
CA LYS A 18 11.47 -16.42 9.06
C LYS A 18 10.17 -15.71 9.45
N GLN A 19 10.09 -14.41 9.23
CA GLN A 19 8.87 -13.62 9.51
C GLN A 19 7.61 -14.19 8.82
N ALA A 20 7.75 -14.72 7.61
CA ALA A 20 6.64 -15.33 6.88
C ALA A 20 6.09 -16.61 7.56
N GLU A 21 6.94 -17.36 8.27
CA GLU A 21 6.56 -18.57 9.01
C GLU A 21 5.79 -18.23 10.28
N VAL A 22 6.24 -17.19 11.00
CA VAL A 22 5.51 -16.62 12.14
C VAL A 22 4.13 -16.15 11.70
N LEU A 23 4.06 -15.36 10.62
CA LEU A 23 2.80 -14.82 10.11
C LEU A 23 1.83 -15.92 9.68
N ARG A 24 2.32 -16.93 8.93
CA ARG A 24 1.50 -18.06 8.50
C ARG A 24 0.92 -18.81 9.70
N THR A 25 1.75 -19.12 10.70
CA THR A 25 1.29 -19.82 11.91
C THR A 25 0.24 -18.99 12.65
N ALA A 26 0.45 -17.68 12.79
CA ALA A 26 -0.53 -16.79 13.41
C ALA A 26 -1.86 -16.75 12.65
N ILE A 27 -1.81 -16.75 11.31
CA ILE A 27 -3.02 -16.81 10.47
C ILE A 27 -3.75 -18.15 10.65
N ASP A 28 -3.02 -19.27 10.71
CA ASP A 28 -3.59 -20.61 10.86
C ASP A 28 -4.18 -20.85 12.28
N GLU A 29 -3.64 -20.20 13.31
CA GLU A 29 -4.10 -20.30 14.71
C GLU A 29 -5.27 -19.37 15.07
N ALA A 30 -5.56 -18.38 14.23
CA ALA A 30 -6.56 -17.36 14.55
C ALA A 30 -8.01 -17.85 14.31
N ASP A 31 -8.89 -17.63 15.29
CA ASP A 31 -10.32 -17.89 15.14
C ASP A 31 -10.98 -16.90 14.14
N ALA A 32 -10.45 -15.68 14.06
CA ALA A 32 -10.87 -14.64 13.12
C ALA A 32 -9.72 -13.64 12.88
N ILE A 33 -9.74 -12.96 11.72
CA ILE A 33 -8.71 -12.00 11.32
C ILE A 33 -9.35 -10.67 10.95
N VAL A 34 -8.89 -9.58 11.57
CA VAL A 34 -9.22 -8.21 11.17
C VAL A 34 -8.05 -7.63 10.40
N ILE A 35 -8.27 -7.25 9.14
CA ILE A 35 -7.22 -6.78 8.24
C ILE A 35 -7.35 -5.27 8.05
N GLY A 36 -6.34 -4.51 8.48
CA GLY A 36 -6.19 -3.09 8.16
C GLY A 36 -5.15 -2.89 7.06
N ILE A 37 -5.54 -2.31 5.92
CA ILE A 37 -4.65 -2.05 4.78
C ILE A 37 -4.53 -0.54 4.59
N GLY A 38 -3.29 -0.06 4.44
CA GLY A 38 -2.98 1.32 4.08
C GLY A 38 -2.13 1.41 2.80
N ALA A 39 -1.67 2.62 2.48
CA ALA A 39 -0.93 2.91 1.24
C ALA A 39 0.37 2.07 1.08
N GLY A 40 0.96 1.59 2.17
CA GLY A 40 2.17 0.76 2.14
C GLY A 40 2.02 -0.53 1.33
N MET A 41 0.82 -1.14 1.32
CA MET A 41 0.56 -2.36 0.54
C MET A 41 0.50 -2.09 -0.96
N SER A 42 -0.05 -0.95 -1.37
CA SER A 42 0.00 -0.52 -2.77
C SER A 42 1.43 -0.16 -3.18
N ALA A 43 2.19 0.50 -2.30
CA ALA A 43 3.58 0.84 -2.57
C ALA A 43 4.48 -0.40 -2.73
N SER A 44 4.24 -1.50 -1.99
CA SER A 44 4.99 -2.75 -2.16
C SER A 44 4.71 -3.45 -3.50
N ASP A 45 3.56 -3.19 -4.12
CA ASP A 45 3.22 -3.64 -5.48
C ASP A 45 3.68 -2.65 -6.58
N GLY A 46 4.44 -1.60 -6.22
CA GLY A 46 4.99 -0.62 -7.16
C GLY A 46 4.09 0.58 -7.43
N PHE A 47 2.92 0.70 -6.78
CA PHE A 47 2.03 1.86 -6.88
C PHE A 47 2.50 2.99 -5.94
N THR A 48 3.72 3.46 -6.17
CA THR A 48 4.37 4.49 -5.35
C THR A 48 3.82 5.88 -5.62
N TYR A 49 3.88 6.72 -4.60
CA TYR A 49 3.42 8.12 -4.64
C TYR A 49 4.58 9.13 -4.64
N VAL A 50 5.82 8.66 -4.49
CA VAL A 50 7.04 9.47 -4.53
C VAL A 50 8.06 8.78 -5.45
N GLY A 51 8.96 9.56 -6.05
CA GLY A 51 9.99 9.06 -6.96
C GLY A 51 9.51 8.96 -8.42
N GLU A 52 10.13 8.07 -9.19
CA GLU A 52 10.03 8.01 -10.65
C GLU A 52 8.58 7.98 -11.16
N ARG A 53 7.72 7.15 -10.56
CA ARG A 53 6.31 7.05 -10.95
C ARG A 53 5.59 8.40 -10.86
N PHE A 54 5.90 9.24 -9.88
CA PHE A 54 5.33 10.59 -9.79
C PHE A 54 6.02 11.56 -10.76
N THR A 55 7.36 11.56 -10.79
CA THR A 55 8.13 12.53 -11.60
C THR A 55 7.93 12.36 -13.10
N GLU A 56 7.72 11.13 -13.58
CA GLU A 56 7.43 10.85 -14.99
C GLU A 56 6.01 11.20 -15.39
N ASN A 57 5.04 11.03 -14.48
CA ASN A 57 3.62 11.25 -14.80
C ASN A 57 3.15 12.69 -14.60
N PHE A 58 3.82 13.48 -13.74
CA PHE A 58 3.44 14.87 -13.41
C PHE A 58 4.59 15.89 -13.45
N PRO A 59 5.50 15.85 -14.45
CA PRO A 59 6.67 16.74 -14.47
C PRO A 59 6.30 18.22 -14.52
N ASP A 60 5.21 18.56 -15.21
CA ASP A 60 4.66 19.92 -15.36
C ASP A 60 4.19 20.50 -14.01
N PHE A 61 3.44 19.72 -13.24
CA PHE A 61 2.98 20.13 -11.91
C PHE A 61 4.15 20.22 -10.92
N ILE A 62 5.14 19.33 -11.02
CA ILE A 62 6.35 19.36 -10.19
C ILE A 62 7.20 20.59 -10.51
N GLU A 63 7.36 20.94 -11.78
CA GLU A 63 8.09 22.14 -12.18
C GLU A 63 7.45 23.41 -11.61
N LYS A 64 6.12 23.52 -11.72
CA LYS A 64 5.36 24.69 -11.26
C LYS A 64 5.28 24.81 -9.74
N TYR A 65 4.99 23.71 -9.05
CA TYR A 65 4.63 23.73 -7.62
C TYR A 65 5.70 23.17 -6.69
N ARG A 66 6.75 22.53 -7.24
CA ARG A 66 7.79 21.85 -6.46
C ARG A 66 7.23 20.80 -5.50
N PHE A 67 6.15 20.12 -5.89
CA PHE A 67 5.58 19.03 -5.12
C PHE A 67 6.61 17.94 -4.90
N PHE A 68 6.68 17.44 -3.67
CA PHE A 68 7.58 16.35 -3.30
C PHE A 68 6.99 14.99 -3.69
N ASP A 69 5.68 14.82 -3.48
CA ASP A 69 4.97 13.57 -3.74
C ASP A 69 3.55 13.82 -4.28
N MET A 70 2.99 12.75 -4.83
CA MET A 70 1.71 12.75 -5.51
C MET A 70 0.52 12.93 -4.56
N LEU A 71 0.65 12.55 -3.27
CA LEU A 71 -0.41 12.75 -2.28
C LEU A 71 -0.49 14.23 -1.88
N GLN A 72 0.65 14.89 -1.72
CA GLN A 72 0.70 16.34 -1.51
C GLN A 72 0.04 17.07 -2.68
N ALA A 73 0.31 16.65 -3.91
CA ALA A 73 -0.25 17.26 -5.11
C ALA A 73 -1.78 17.08 -5.20
N SER A 74 -2.32 15.89 -4.89
CA SER A 74 -3.78 15.66 -4.92
C SER A 74 -4.56 16.38 -3.81
N LEU A 75 -3.89 16.77 -2.74
CA LEU A 75 -4.48 17.59 -1.66
C LEU A 75 -4.30 19.09 -1.88
N HIS A 76 -3.63 19.50 -2.95
CA HIS A 76 -3.31 20.90 -3.19
C HIS A 76 -4.55 21.72 -3.59
N PRO A 77 -4.78 22.89 -2.97
CA PRO A 77 -5.86 23.78 -3.38
C PRO A 77 -5.46 24.57 -4.64
N TYR A 78 -5.62 23.96 -5.81
CA TYR A 78 -5.31 24.59 -7.09
C TYR A 78 -6.09 25.89 -7.31
N GLY A 79 -5.49 26.83 -8.05
CA GLY A 79 -6.04 28.17 -8.23
C GLY A 79 -7.29 28.24 -9.12
N SER A 80 -7.65 27.14 -9.80
CA SER A 80 -8.85 27.06 -10.64
C SER A 80 -9.34 25.62 -10.77
N TRP A 81 -10.62 25.45 -11.10
CA TRP A 81 -11.19 24.13 -11.41
C TRP A 81 -10.58 23.51 -12.65
N GLN A 82 -10.17 24.31 -13.63
CA GLN A 82 -9.48 23.82 -14.82
C GLN A 82 -8.15 23.16 -14.46
N GLU A 83 -7.37 23.78 -13.58
CA GLU A 83 -6.09 23.23 -13.14
C GLU A 83 -6.26 22.03 -12.21
N TYR A 84 -7.23 22.11 -11.28
CA TYR A 84 -7.62 20.98 -10.44
C TYR A 84 -7.95 19.75 -11.29
N TRP A 85 -8.86 19.89 -12.26
CA TRP A 85 -9.26 18.77 -13.12
C TRP A 85 -8.16 18.35 -14.09
N ALA A 86 -7.24 19.23 -14.48
CA ALA A 86 -6.07 18.85 -15.26
C ALA A 86 -5.14 17.90 -14.47
N PHE A 87 -4.95 18.13 -13.17
CA PHE A 87 -4.20 17.22 -12.31
C PHE A 87 -5.01 15.95 -11.99
N GLU A 88 -6.22 16.11 -11.43
CA GLU A 88 -7.01 15.01 -10.89
C GLU A 88 -7.44 14.01 -11.95
N SER A 89 -7.74 14.45 -13.17
CA SER A 89 -8.06 13.51 -14.26
C SER A 89 -6.90 12.55 -14.55
N ARG A 90 -5.66 13.05 -14.61
CA ARG A 90 -4.45 12.23 -14.77
C ARG A 90 -4.17 11.36 -13.54
N PHE A 91 -4.38 11.91 -12.34
CA PHE A 91 -4.23 11.18 -11.09
C PHE A 91 -5.19 9.99 -10.99
N ILE A 92 -6.46 10.18 -11.34
CA ILE A 92 -7.50 9.13 -11.36
C ILE A 92 -7.17 8.08 -12.42
N THR A 93 -6.77 8.50 -13.62
CA THR A 93 -6.37 7.54 -14.67
C THR A 93 -5.23 6.65 -14.18
N LEU A 94 -4.18 7.22 -13.61
CA LEU A 94 -3.00 6.48 -13.15
C LEU A 94 -3.27 5.56 -11.94
N ASN A 95 -4.05 6.02 -10.97
CA ASN A 95 -4.20 5.33 -9.67
C ASN A 95 -5.52 4.55 -9.53
N TYR A 96 -6.40 4.61 -10.51
CA TYR A 96 -7.72 3.97 -10.44
C TYR A 96 -8.12 3.26 -11.74
N LEU A 97 -8.19 3.99 -12.87
CA LEU A 97 -8.73 3.43 -14.11
C LEU A 97 -7.77 2.43 -14.76
N ASP A 98 -6.50 2.83 -14.90
CA ASP A 98 -5.49 2.06 -15.62
C ASP A 98 -4.52 1.32 -14.67
N GLN A 99 -4.69 1.46 -13.35
CA GLN A 99 -3.81 0.80 -12.38
C GLN A 99 -4.02 -0.73 -12.45
N PRO A 100 -2.97 -1.52 -12.74
CA PRO A 100 -3.10 -2.96 -12.86
C PRO A 100 -3.35 -3.61 -11.49
N VAL A 101 -3.71 -4.89 -11.51
CA VAL A 101 -3.88 -5.67 -10.28
C VAL A 101 -2.55 -5.84 -9.54
N GLY A 102 -2.54 -5.55 -8.24
CA GLY A 102 -1.42 -5.79 -7.35
C GLY A 102 -1.35 -7.25 -6.88
N GLN A 103 -0.15 -7.85 -6.92
CA GLN A 103 0.03 -9.26 -6.52
C GLN A 103 -0.18 -9.46 -5.02
N SER A 104 0.21 -8.49 -4.19
CA SER A 104 0.00 -8.57 -2.74
C SER A 104 -1.49 -8.59 -2.39
N TYR A 105 -2.32 -7.85 -3.14
CA TYR A 105 -3.77 -7.86 -2.97
C TYR A 105 -4.41 -9.20 -3.36
N LEU A 106 -3.92 -9.85 -4.42
CA LEU A 106 -4.36 -11.20 -4.76
C LEU A 106 -3.96 -12.22 -3.70
N ALA A 107 -2.74 -12.10 -3.15
CA ALA A 107 -2.24 -12.99 -2.12
C ALA A 107 -3.10 -12.93 -0.83
N ILE A 108 -3.48 -11.72 -0.38
CA ILE A 108 -4.30 -11.59 0.83
C ILE A 108 -5.76 -12.02 0.61
N LYS A 109 -6.28 -11.91 -0.62
CA LYS A 109 -7.63 -12.35 -0.98
C LYS A 109 -7.86 -13.84 -0.68
N ILE A 110 -6.81 -14.65 -0.67
CA ILE A 110 -6.90 -16.08 -0.32
C ILE A 110 -7.45 -16.29 1.11
N LEU A 111 -7.32 -15.30 1.99
CA LEU A 111 -7.84 -15.35 3.35
C LEU A 111 -9.36 -15.17 3.44
N SER A 112 -10.02 -14.61 2.42
CA SER A 112 -11.45 -14.23 2.48
C SER A 112 -12.44 -15.39 2.30
N GLY A 113 -11.98 -16.63 2.39
CA GLY A 113 -12.80 -17.84 2.25
C GLY A 113 -12.43 -18.95 3.23
N ARG A 114 -11.73 -18.58 4.30
CA ARG A 114 -11.41 -19.46 5.44
C ARG A 114 -12.48 -19.32 6.52
#